data_AF-A0A8H3R4L1-F1
#
_entry.id   AF-A0A8H3R4L1-F1
#
_cell.length_a   1.000
_cell.length_b   1.000
_cell.length_c   1.000
_cell.angle_alpha   90.00
_cell.angle_beta   90.00
_cell.angle_gamma   90.00
#
_symmetry.space_group_name_H-M   'P 1'
#
loop_
_entity.id
_entity.type
_entity.pdbx_description
1 polymer ?
#
loop_
_entity_poly.entity_id
_entity_poly.type
_entity_poly.pdbx_seq_one_letter_code
_entity_poly.pdbx_strand_id
1 'polypeptide(L)'
;MILRYIYGGRLSLEKYDTSDIIKILIASNELCLQELIIQLQLFLIENKKDWIEQNFSLVYKTSFENDSFLELQNFCIELMSKEQEKIFNSIDFTSLSEKCLISLIQHDDFQMDVIQVWEHVLKWGIAQNSGLPSDPSSYSKDDFNSLKNILQHLIPFIKFDNLTSKEYMDEVYPYKKILPKDLRENLLKYFMYQQNSEQMTIIEETKTKSIDSKIITIKHAELISKWVDRLEISDKMKNSYEFKLILRGSRDGFSPNKFHEICDNKTHTITITKVKDSDEILGGYNPIVWNSNYGYNITNDSFIFSFKNKHSIKGYILSRVKNEENAIFNNGASYYGPTFGFGDFFLCGNDCYDVSYCSNIYYKKSIRESSNDFSVDEYEIFQIMKD
;
A
#
# COMPACT_ATOMS: atom_id res chain seq x y z
N MET A 1 -33.69 20.32 33.19
CA MET A 1 -34.01 19.03 32.54
C MET A 1 -33.77 17.86 33.47
N ILE A 2 -32.57 17.75 34.08
CA ILE A 2 -32.27 16.72 35.09
C ILE A 2 -33.31 16.69 36.22
N LEU A 3 -33.77 17.84 36.71
CA LEU A 3 -34.87 17.90 37.66
C LEU A 3 -36.15 17.19 37.15
N ARG A 4 -36.52 17.35 35.88
CA ARG A 4 -37.69 16.64 35.31
C ARG A 4 -37.48 15.13 35.28
N TYR A 5 -36.26 14.67 35.03
CA TYR A 5 -35.92 13.25 35.12
C TYR A 5 -36.02 12.74 36.58
N ILE A 6 -35.46 13.48 37.54
CA ILE A 6 -35.53 13.11 38.98
C ILE A 6 -36.98 12.97 39.45
N TYR A 7 -37.87 13.89 39.06
CA TYR A 7 -39.28 13.86 39.48
C TYR A 7 -40.17 12.95 38.62
N GLY A 8 -39.79 12.66 37.37
CA GLY A 8 -40.68 12.02 36.38
C GLY A 8 -40.17 10.72 35.77
N GLY A 9 -38.92 10.32 36.03
CA GLY A 9 -38.29 9.09 35.53
C GLY A 9 -38.16 8.99 34.01
N ARG A 10 -38.46 10.05 33.25
CA ARG A 10 -38.49 10.04 31.79
C ARG A 10 -37.67 11.18 31.21
N LEU A 11 -36.95 10.88 30.13
CA LEU A 11 -36.14 11.84 29.40
C LEU A 11 -36.33 11.65 27.89
N SER A 12 -36.49 12.75 27.16
CA SER A 12 -36.53 12.75 25.69
C SER A 12 -35.32 13.53 25.18
N LEU A 13 -34.43 12.85 24.45
CA LEU A 13 -33.14 13.38 24.01
C LEU A 13 -33.13 13.91 22.58
N GLU A 14 -34.13 13.53 21.77
CA GLU A 14 -34.20 13.85 20.33
C GLU A 14 -34.19 15.34 20.00
N LYS A 15 -34.63 16.19 20.95
CA LYS A 15 -34.77 17.63 20.76
C LYS A 15 -33.53 18.43 21.17
N TYR A 16 -32.50 17.77 21.70
CA TYR A 16 -31.32 18.43 22.22
C TYR A 16 -30.13 18.24 21.28
N ASP A 17 -29.33 19.28 21.17
CA ASP A 17 -28.04 19.20 20.49
C ASP A 17 -27.12 18.25 21.24
N THR A 18 -26.24 17.58 20.50
CA THR A 18 -25.36 16.55 21.09
C THR A 18 -24.41 17.14 22.13
N SER A 19 -23.96 18.39 21.93
CA SER A 19 -23.18 19.14 22.92
C SER A 19 -23.94 19.37 24.22
N ASP A 20 -25.25 19.60 24.17
CA ASP A 20 -26.08 19.74 25.38
C ASP A 20 -26.28 18.39 26.07
N ILE A 21 -26.44 17.30 25.31
CA ILE A 21 -26.51 15.94 25.86
C ILE A 21 -25.22 15.59 26.62
N ILE A 22 -24.05 16.00 26.12
CA ILE A 22 -22.77 15.86 26.84
C ILE A 22 -22.76 16.66 28.14
N LYS A 23 -23.22 17.92 28.15
CA LYS A 23 -23.32 18.71 29.39
C LYS A 23 -24.27 18.06 30.41
N ILE A 24 -25.37 17.47 29.91
CA ILE A 24 -26.32 16.72 30.73
C ILE A 24 -25.65 15.48 31.31
N LEU A 25 -24.85 14.75 30.53
CA LEU A 25 -24.10 13.59 31.01
C LEU A 25 -23.15 13.99 32.14
N ILE A 26 -22.41 15.08 31.98
CA ILE A 26 -21.51 15.63 33.02
C ILE A 26 -22.30 15.99 34.29
N ALA A 27 -23.38 16.75 34.16
CA ALA A 27 -24.21 17.12 35.31
C ALA A 27 -24.91 15.91 35.97
N SER A 28 -25.24 14.87 35.20
CA SER A 28 -25.75 13.60 35.74
C SER A 28 -24.71 12.90 36.60
N ASN A 29 -23.44 12.99 36.21
CA ASN A 29 -22.31 12.47 36.99
C ASN A 29 -22.12 13.23 38.30
N GLU A 30 -22.12 14.55 38.27
CA GLU A 30 -22.02 15.40 39.46
C GLU A 30 -23.15 15.13 40.48
N LEU A 31 -24.34 14.75 39.98
CA LEU A 31 -25.51 14.41 40.79
C LEU A 31 -25.62 12.91 41.10
N CYS A 32 -24.61 12.10 40.75
CA CYS A 32 -24.54 10.65 40.97
C CYS A 32 -25.75 9.86 40.41
N LEU A 33 -26.32 10.29 39.27
CA LEU A 33 -27.48 9.65 38.64
C LEU A 33 -27.07 8.49 37.72
N GLN A 34 -26.62 7.38 38.32
CA GLN A 34 -25.97 6.26 37.60
C GLN A 34 -26.81 5.67 36.46
N GLU A 35 -28.11 5.47 36.66
CA GLU A 35 -29.00 4.96 35.61
C GLU A 35 -29.03 5.91 34.40
N LEU A 36 -29.12 7.21 34.64
CA LEU A 36 -29.14 8.21 33.59
C LEU A 36 -27.80 8.31 32.85
N ILE A 37 -26.68 8.19 33.58
CA ILE A 37 -25.33 8.18 33.00
C ILE A 37 -25.19 7.06 31.97
N ILE A 38 -25.61 5.84 32.30
CA ILE A 38 -25.54 4.69 31.39
C ILE A 38 -26.43 4.94 30.15
N GLN A 39 -27.67 5.37 30.36
CA GLN A 39 -28.61 5.62 29.25
C GLN A 39 -28.12 6.71 28.29
N LEU A 40 -27.52 7.79 28.81
CA LEU A 40 -26.98 8.87 27.99
C LEU A 40 -25.78 8.41 27.16
N GLN A 41 -24.88 7.60 27.74
CA GLN A 41 -23.72 7.08 27.00
C GLN A 41 -24.15 6.16 25.85
N LEU A 42 -25.06 5.20 26.11
CA LEU A 42 -25.59 4.32 25.08
C LEU A 42 -26.31 5.09 23.98
N PHE A 43 -27.15 6.07 24.35
CA PHE A 43 -27.83 6.92 23.38
C PHE A 43 -26.84 7.66 22.45
N LEU A 44 -25.77 8.22 23.01
CA LEU A 44 -24.73 8.92 22.25
C LEU A 44 -24.03 7.97 21.27
N ILE A 45 -23.64 6.78 21.72
CA ILE A 45 -22.95 5.79 20.90
C ILE A 45 -23.84 5.29 19.75
N GLU A 46 -25.11 4.96 20.05
CA GLU A 46 -26.03 4.37 19.07
C GLU A 46 -26.56 5.40 18.06
N ASN A 47 -26.83 6.64 18.48
CA ASN A 47 -27.58 7.61 17.67
C ASN A 47 -26.73 8.79 17.20
N LYS A 48 -25.56 9.04 17.82
CA LYS A 48 -24.72 10.21 17.57
C LYS A 48 -23.27 9.83 17.23
N LYS A 49 -23.04 8.60 16.75
CA LYS A 49 -21.71 8.10 16.35
C LYS A 49 -20.95 9.08 15.45
N ASP A 50 -21.53 9.51 14.33
CA ASP A 50 -20.87 10.44 13.39
C ASP A 50 -20.47 11.77 14.07
N TRP A 51 -21.30 12.27 14.99
CA TRP A 51 -20.99 13.49 15.73
C TRP A 51 -19.82 13.26 16.69
N ILE A 52 -19.76 12.10 17.35
CA ILE A 52 -18.64 11.73 18.23
C ILE A 52 -17.34 11.62 17.42
N GLU A 53 -17.37 11.01 16.22
CA GLU A 53 -16.21 10.91 15.34
C GLU A 53 -15.66 12.28 14.94
N GLN A 54 -16.54 13.25 14.65
CA GLN A 54 -16.16 14.61 14.29
C GLN A 54 -15.71 15.48 15.49
N ASN A 55 -16.11 15.11 16.71
CA ASN A 55 -15.81 15.81 17.96
C ASN A 55 -15.08 14.88 18.96
N PHE A 56 -14.18 14.06 18.43
CA PHE A 56 -13.54 12.98 19.17
C PHE A 56 -12.74 13.52 20.35
N SER A 57 -12.00 14.63 20.17
CA SER A 57 -11.21 15.22 21.25
C SER A 57 -12.06 15.66 22.43
N LEU A 58 -13.23 16.27 22.17
CA LEU A 58 -14.16 16.66 23.22
C LEU A 58 -14.70 15.45 23.99
N VAL A 59 -15.13 14.42 23.27
CA VAL A 59 -15.73 13.21 23.87
C VAL A 59 -14.68 12.41 24.63
N TYR A 60 -13.50 12.20 24.05
CA TYR A 60 -12.37 11.54 24.70
C TYR A 60 -11.97 12.26 25.98
N LYS A 61 -11.78 13.58 25.94
CA LYS A 61 -11.47 14.35 27.15
C LYS A 61 -12.55 14.17 28.22
N THR A 62 -13.82 14.34 27.83
CA THR A 62 -14.95 14.22 28.75
C THR A 62 -15.04 12.82 29.37
N SER A 63 -14.82 11.76 28.58
CA SER A 63 -14.92 10.37 29.04
C SER A 63 -13.76 9.98 29.95
N PHE A 64 -12.53 10.36 29.64
CA PHE A 64 -11.35 9.97 30.42
C PHE A 64 -11.08 10.88 31.64
N GLU A 65 -11.71 12.06 31.73
CA GLU A 65 -11.71 12.86 32.97
C GLU A 65 -12.70 12.33 34.03
N ASN A 66 -13.58 11.40 33.67
CA ASN A 66 -14.64 10.89 34.53
C ASN A 66 -14.68 9.35 34.54
N ASP A 67 -14.29 8.72 35.65
CA ASP A 67 -14.24 7.25 35.79
C ASP A 67 -15.61 6.54 35.61
N SER A 68 -16.71 7.29 35.67
CA SER A 68 -18.07 6.76 35.50
C SER A 68 -18.51 6.61 34.03
N PHE A 69 -17.72 7.09 33.07
CA PHE A 69 -18.06 7.09 31.64
C PHE A 69 -17.42 5.92 30.87
N LEU A 70 -17.50 4.72 31.44
CA LEU A 70 -16.85 3.51 30.90
C LEU A 70 -17.30 3.13 29.48
N GLU A 71 -18.58 3.30 29.14
CA GLU A 71 -19.09 2.95 27.80
C GLU A 71 -18.47 3.87 26.74
N LEU A 72 -18.40 5.18 27.01
CA LEU A 72 -17.75 6.12 26.11
C LEU A 72 -16.22 5.92 26.06
N GLN A 73 -15.58 5.56 27.18
CA GLN A 73 -14.15 5.22 27.19
C GLN A 73 -13.87 4.02 26.28
N ASN A 74 -14.63 2.93 26.44
CA ASN A 74 -14.51 1.73 25.62
C ASN A 74 -14.74 2.04 24.14
N PHE A 75 -15.77 2.83 23.83
CA PHE A 75 -16.05 3.26 22.46
C PHE A 75 -14.90 4.08 21.86
N CYS A 76 -14.32 5.00 22.63
CA CYS A 76 -13.17 5.79 22.18
C CYS A 76 -11.93 4.92 21.92
N ILE A 77 -11.66 3.94 22.79
CA ILE A 77 -10.56 2.98 22.60
C ILE A 77 -10.78 2.17 21.33
N GLU A 78 -12.02 1.69 21.09
CA GLU A 78 -12.36 0.95 19.88
C GLU A 78 -12.16 1.79 18.61
N LEU A 79 -12.59 3.06 18.61
CA LEU A 79 -12.34 4.00 17.51
C LEU A 79 -10.84 4.20 17.27
N MET A 80 -10.05 4.36 18.34
CA MET A 80 -8.59 4.49 18.25
C MET A 80 -7.88 3.24 17.72
N SER A 81 -8.49 2.07 17.83
CA SER A 81 -7.91 0.82 17.30
C SER A 81 -8.41 0.48 15.90
N LYS A 82 -9.66 0.81 15.55
CA LYS A 82 -10.29 0.34 14.29
C LYS A 82 -10.49 1.43 13.24
N GLU A 83 -10.61 2.69 13.63
CA GLU A 83 -11.07 3.79 12.76
C GLU A 83 -10.22 5.06 12.94
N GLN A 84 -8.89 4.90 13.11
CA GLN A 84 -7.94 5.99 13.41
C GLN A 84 -7.97 7.15 12.40
N GLU A 85 -8.13 6.84 11.10
CA GLU A 85 -8.21 7.84 10.04
C GLU A 85 -9.32 8.87 10.30
N LYS A 86 -10.45 8.44 10.88
CA LYS A 86 -11.55 9.35 11.22
C LYS A 86 -11.16 10.33 12.31
N ILE A 87 -10.33 9.91 13.27
CA ILE A 87 -9.83 10.75 14.35
C ILE A 87 -8.84 11.79 13.81
N PHE A 88 -7.92 11.39 12.94
CA PHE A 88 -6.99 12.32 12.29
C PHE A 88 -7.71 13.39 11.46
N ASN A 89 -8.82 12.99 10.83
CA ASN A 89 -9.67 13.87 10.03
C ASN A 89 -10.75 14.61 10.84
N SER A 90 -10.80 14.48 12.18
CA SER A 90 -11.81 15.15 12.99
C SER A 90 -11.63 16.67 12.98
N ILE A 91 -12.72 17.40 13.14
CA ILE A 91 -12.72 18.87 13.14
C ILE A 91 -11.94 19.40 14.35
N ASP A 92 -11.98 18.67 15.46
CA ASP A 92 -11.34 19.04 16.72
C ASP A 92 -9.98 18.36 16.96
N PHE A 93 -9.38 17.74 15.93
CA PHE A 93 -8.12 17.00 16.04
C PHE A 93 -7.00 17.82 16.72
N THR A 94 -6.89 19.10 16.39
CA THR A 94 -5.87 20.00 16.98
C THR A 94 -6.09 20.30 18.46
N SER A 95 -7.23 19.93 19.02
CA SER A 95 -7.56 20.06 20.45
C SER A 95 -7.18 18.81 21.27
N LEU A 96 -6.70 17.75 20.62
CA LEU A 96 -6.29 16.52 21.29
C LEU A 96 -5.21 16.78 22.33
N SER A 97 -5.32 16.09 23.47
CA SER A 97 -4.23 16.08 24.44
C SER A 97 -3.02 15.33 23.88
N GLU A 98 -1.81 15.78 24.25
CA GLU A 98 -0.55 15.13 23.86
C GLU A 98 -0.55 13.62 24.19
N LYS A 99 -1.07 13.25 25.38
CA LYS A 99 -1.18 11.85 25.80
C LYS A 99 -2.05 11.02 24.86
N CYS A 100 -3.20 11.55 24.46
CA CYS A 100 -4.11 10.88 23.53
C CYS A 100 -3.45 10.72 22.16
N LEU A 101 -2.79 11.77 21.66
CA LEU A 101 -2.08 11.72 20.38
C LEU A 101 -0.92 10.71 20.40
N ILE A 102 -0.15 10.61 21.49
CA ILE A 102 0.87 9.57 21.67
C ILE A 102 0.23 8.18 21.58
N SER A 103 -0.85 7.92 22.31
CA SER A 103 -1.55 6.63 22.27
C SER A 103 -2.11 6.32 20.88
N LEU A 104 -2.53 7.32 20.12
CA LEU A 104 -3.03 7.16 18.75
C LEU A 104 -1.90 6.74 17.79
N ILE A 105 -0.71 7.33 17.91
CA ILE A 105 0.43 7.07 17.01
C ILE A 105 1.17 5.77 17.38
N GLN A 106 1.17 5.37 18.65
CA GLN A 106 1.86 4.16 19.12
C GLN A 106 1.20 2.84 18.68
N HIS A 107 -0.06 2.87 18.27
CA HIS A 107 -0.82 1.65 17.99
C HIS A 107 -0.28 0.97 16.73
N ASP A 108 0.28 -0.24 16.86
CA ASP A 108 1.05 -0.90 15.78
C ASP A 108 0.22 -1.37 14.56
N ASP A 109 -1.11 -1.52 14.70
CA ASP A 109 -2.04 -1.92 13.63
C ASP A 109 -2.40 -0.79 12.62
N PHE A 110 -1.53 0.22 12.55
CA PHE A 110 -1.75 1.46 11.81
C PHE A 110 -1.68 1.27 10.28
N GLN A 111 -2.77 1.51 9.56
CA GLN A 111 -2.82 1.41 8.08
C GLN A 111 -2.50 2.72 7.32
N MET A 112 -2.38 3.85 8.00
CA MET A 112 -2.15 5.14 7.35
C MET A 112 -0.66 5.39 7.09
N ASP A 113 -0.36 6.14 6.03
CA ASP A 113 1.03 6.33 5.62
C ASP A 113 1.79 7.20 6.65
N VAL A 114 3.06 6.89 6.89
CA VAL A 114 3.90 7.62 7.87
C VAL A 114 3.98 9.11 7.55
N ILE A 115 3.93 9.48 6.27
CA ILE A 115 3.92 10.87 5.82
C ILE A 115 2.67 11.60 6.32
N GLN A 116 1.50 10.96 6.24
CA GLN A 116 0.25 11.53 6.73
C GLN A 116 0.29 11.69 8.25
N VAL A 117 0.89 10.75 8.98
CA VAL A 117 1.05 10.87 10.44
C VAL A 117 1.89 12.10 10.78
N TRP A 118 3.00 12.27 10.07
CA TRP A 118 3.88 13.41 10.26
C TRP A 118 3.17 14.74 9.99
N GLU A 119 2.43 14.85 8.89
CA GLU A 119 1.64 16.05 8.55
C GLU A 119 0.62 16.40 9.65
N HIS A 120 -0.08 15.40 10.18
CA HIS A 120 -1.04 15.60 11.27
C HIS A 120 -0.35 16.02 12.57
N VAL A 121 0.78 15.39 12.93
CA VAL A 121 1.57 15.77 14.11
C VAL A 121 2.07 17.21 13.99
N LEU A 122 2.56 17.61 12.81
CA LEU A 122 2.96 18.99 12.55
C LEU A 122 1.77 19.95 12.67
N LYS A 123 0.64 19.62 12.03
CA LYS A 123 -0.60 20.42 12.12
C LYS A 123 -1.04 20.62 13.57
N TRP A 124 -1.00 19.56 14.39
CA TRP A 124 -1.30 19.62 15.81
C TRP A 124 -0.31 20.51 16.57
N GLY A 125 0.99 20.34 16.34
CA GLY A 125 2.05 21.10 17.01
C GLY A 125 2.02 22.59 16.66
N ILE A 126 1.74 22.93 15.40
CA ILE A 126 1.58 24.31 14.93
C ILE A 126 0.33 24.94 15.56
N ALA A 127 -0.77 24.20 15.66
CA ALA A 127 -2.00 24.70 16.28
C ALA A 127 -1.82 25.02 17.78
N GLN A 128 -0.91 24.33 18.49
CA GLN A 128 -0.56 24.67 19.87
C GLN A 128 0.23 25.99 19.99
N ASN A 129 0.71 26.54 18.87
CA ASN A 129 1.46 27.79 18.81
C ASN A 129 0.87 28.74 17.75
N SER A 130 -0.24 29.39 18.10
CA SER A 130 -1.06 30.23 17.21
C SER A 130 -0.36 31.44 16.57
N GLY A 131 0.90 31.71 16.90
CA GLY A 131 1.73 32.76 16.29
C GLY A 131 2.63 32.28 15.15
N LEU A 132 2.69 30.98 14.86
CA LEU A 132 3.57 30.45 13.82
C LEU A 132 3.05 30.74 12.41
N PRO A 133 3.94 31.18 11.49
CA PRO A 133 3.60 31.25 10.08
C PRO A 133 3.21 29.88 9.49
N SER A 134 2.54 29.89 8.34
CA SER A 134 2.23 28.66 7.61
C SER A 134 3.45 28.05 6.90
N ASP A 135 4.41 28.88 6.49
CA ASP A 135 5.62 28.43 5.78
C ASP A 135 6.82 28.31 6.74
N PRO A 136 7.41 27.11 6.92
CA PRO A 136 8.58 26.90 7.78
C PRO A 136 9.82 27.69 7.33
N SER A 137 9.90 28.14 6.08
CA SER A 137 11.01 28.96 5.59
C SER A 137 11.10 30.31 6.32
N SER A 138 9.97 30.79 6.84
CA SER A 138 9.83 32.07 7.54
C SER A 138 10.07 31.97 9.06
N TYR A 139 10.31 30.76 9.59
CA TYR A 139 10.44 30.55 11.03
C TYR A 139 11.74 31.13 11.58
N SER A 140 11.61 31.93 12.64
CA SER A 140 12.72 32.36 13.46
C SER A 140 13.32 31.20 14.26
N LYS A 141 14.44 31.45 14.92
CA LYS A 141 15.05 30.44 15.82
C LYS A 141 14.11 30.08 16.98
N ASP A 142 13.39 31.07 17.50
CA ASP A 142 12.49 30.90 18.65
C ASP A 142 11.21 30.17 18.26
N ASP A 143 10.74 30.35 17.02
CA ASP A 143 9.65 29.59 16.43
C ASP A 143 9.99 28.10 16.36
N PHE A 144 11.17 27.76 15.83
CA PHE A 144 11.65 26.38 15.81
C PHE A 144 11.85 25.80 17.21
N ASN A 145 12.37 26.58 18.16
CA ASN A 145 12.53 26.10 19.54
C ASN A 145 11.18 25.83 20.21
N SER A 146 10.18 26.67 19.97
CA SER A 146 8.84 26.51 20.53
C SER A 146 8.18 25.25 19.97
N LEU A 147 8.18 25.08 18.64
CA LEU A 147 7.63 23.88 18.00
C LEU A 147 8.39 22.61 18.41
N LYS A 148 9.72 22.69 18.55
CA LYS A 148 10.55 21.59 19.05
C LYS A 148 10.11 21.13 20.44
N ASN A 149 9.90 22.07 21.37
CA ASN A 149 9.50 21.73 22.73
C ASN A 149 8.12 21.05 22.78
N ILE A 150 7.21 21.43 21.88
CA ILE A 150 5.87 20.84 21.77
C ILE A 150 5.95 19.42 21.19
N LEU A 151 6.77 19.21 20.15
CA LEU A 151 6.80 17.94 19.41
C LEU A 151 7.82 16.92 19.95
N GLN A 152 8.68 17.29 20.90
CA GLN A 152 9.80 16.46 21.34
C GLN A 152 9.38 15.06 21.85
N HIS A 153 8.20 14.92 22.45
CA HIS A 153 7.71 13.64 22.97
C HIS A 153 6.93 12.83 21.93
N LEU A 154 6.50 13.46 20.83
CA LEU A 154 5.78 12.80 19.74
C LEU A 154 6.75 12.23 18.68
N ILE A 155 7.82 12.97 18.39
CA ILE A 155 8.85 12.61 17.39
C ILE A 155 9.37 11.16 17.53
N PRO A 156 9.66 10.63 18.73
CA PRO A 156 10.17 9.26 18.88
C PRO A 156 9.22 8.15 18.40
N PHE A 157 7.93 8.43 18.26
CA PHE A 157 6.92 7.46 17.83
C PHE A 157 6.70 7.46 16.32
N ILE A 158 7.35 8.35 15.58
CA ILE A 158 7.21 8.47 14.14
C ILE A 158 8.28 7.62 13.45
N LYS A 159 7.84 6.63 12.68
CA LYS A 159 8.71 5.66 11.98
C LYS A 159 9.31 6.28 10.69
N PHE A 160 10.09 7.37 10.82
CA PHE A 160 10.64 8.13 9.69
C PHE A 160 11.37 7.26 8.66
N ASP A 161 12.01 6.17 9.07
CA ASP A 161 12.74 5.24 8.17
C ASP A 161 11.83 4.57 7.12
N ASN A 162 10.50 4.61 7.29
CA ASN A 162 9.54 4.09 6.31
C ASN A 162 9.17 5.09 5.20
N LEU A 163 9.63 6.33 5.29
CA LEU A 163 9.43 7.33 4.24
C LEU A 163 10.32 7.05 3.03
N THR A 164 9.93 7.59 1.88
CA THR A 164 10.83 7.71 0.72
C THR A 164 11.78 8.89 0.91
N SER A 165 12.93 8.85 0.21
CA SER A 165 13.86 9.98 0.19
C SER A 165 13.19 11.29 -0.27
N LYS A 166 12.21 11.22 -1.18
CA LYS A 166 11.46 12.40 -1.65
C LYS A 166 10.56 12.96 -0.54
N GLU A 167 9.73 12.12 0.07
CA GLU A 167 8.84 12.54 1.17
C GLU A 167 9.64 13.13 2.35
N TYR A 168 10.79 12.53 2.69
CA TYR A 168 11.68 13.09 3.70
C TYR A 168 12.18 14.49 3.32
N MET A 169 12.65 14.68 2.09
CA MET A 169 13.22 15.95 1.64
C MET A 169 12.18 17.07 1.52
N ASP A 170 10.97 16.72 1.09
CA ASP A 170 9.91 17.69 0.84
C ASP A 170 9.17 18.06 2.15
N GLU A 171 8.85 17.08 3.00
CA GLU A 171 7.94 17.30 4.15
C GLU A 171 8.64 17.29 5.52
N VAL A 172 9.72 16.54 5.70
CA VAL A 172 10.40 16.42 7.01
C VAL A 172 11.60 17.37 7.12
N TYR A 173 12.42 17.43 6.08
CA TYR A 173 13.66 18.21 6.05
C TYR A 173 13.47 19.72 6.26
N PRO A 174 12.38 20.39 5.79
CA PRO A 174 12.14 21.79 6.12
C PRO A 174 12.10 22.06 7.62
N TYR A 175 11.62 21.08 8.39
CA TYR A 175 11.50 21.15 9.84
C TYR A 175 12.70 20.57 10.58
N LYS A 176 13.79 20.18 9.92
CA LYS A 176 14.96 19.49 10.53
C LYS A 176 15.53 20.11 11.82
N LYS A 177 15.28 21.40 12.09
CA LYS A 177 15.72 22.09 13.33
C LYS A 177 14.95 21.62 14.57
N ILE A 178 13.73 21.07 14.42
CA ILE A 178 12.94 20.53 15.53
C ILE A 178 13.39 19.12 15.94
N LEU A 179 13.98 18.36 15.00
CA LEU A 179 14.47 17.02 15.27
C LEU A 179 15.69 17.04 16.22
N PRO A 180 15.81 16.06 17.13
CA PRO A 180 17.04 15.82 17.87
C PRO A 180 18.24 15.71 16.94
N LYS A 181 19.40 16.23 17.37
CA LYS A 181 20.60 16.32 16.52
C LYS A 181 21.01 14.95 15.96
N ASP A 182 21.05 13.94 16.83
CA ASP A 182 21.46 12.58 16.45
C ASP A 182 20.45 11.95 15.47
N LEU A 183 19.15 12.12 15.73
CA LEU A 183 18.09 11.65 14.83
C LEU A 183 18.20 12.31 13.46
N ARG A 184 18.37 13.63 13.40
CA ARG A 184 18.53 14.36 12.14
C ARG A 184 19.74 13.87 11.35
N GLU A 185 20.88 13.70 11.99
CA GLU A 185 22.10 13.25 11.32
C GLU A 185 21.96 11.80 10.83
N ASN A 186 21.31 10.94 11.61
CA ASN A 186 21.05 9.55 11.22
C ASN A 186 20.06 9.46 10.05
N LEU A 187 18.95 10.20 10.10
CA LEU A 187 17.97 10.24 9.01
C LEU A 187 18.59 10.82 7.74
N LEU A 188 19.34 11.93 7.84
CA LEU A 188 20.02 12.52 6.69
C LEU A 188 20.99 11.51 6.06
N LYS A 189 21.79 10.81 6.87
CA LYS A 189 22.66 9.72 6.37
C LYS A 189 21.83 8.62 5.73
N TYR A 190 20.79 8.13 6.40
CA TYR A 190 19.93 7.05 5.91
C TYR A 190 19.36 7.38 4.53
N PHE A 191 18.75 8.55 4.35
CA PHE A 191 18.16 8.96 3.09
C PHE A 191 19.20 9.33 2.02
N MET A 192 20.34 9.91 2.40
CA MET A 192 21.45 10.10 1.46
C MET A 192 22.03 8.77 0.99
N TYR A 193 22.15 7.77 1.88
CA TYR A 193 22.56 6.42 1.52
C TYR A 193 21.49 5.68 0.73
N GLN A 194 20.20 5.88 1.01
CA GLN A 194 19.12 5.31 0.21
C GLN A 194 19.14 5.91 -1.19
N GLN A 195 19.26 7.23 -1.32
CA GLN A 195 19.39 7.90 -2.62
C GLN A 195 20.68 7.51 -3.34
N ASN A 196 21.82 7.41 -2.64
CA ASN A 196 23.08 6.95 -3.22
C ASN A 196 23.06 5.46 -3.51
N SER A 197 22.34 4.65 -2.75
CA SER A 197 22.13 3.23 -3.03
C SER A 197 21.22 3.10 -4.23
N GLU A 198 20.14 3.87 -4.33
CA GLU A 198 19.27 3.91 -5.50
C GLU A 198 20.02 4.42 -6.73
N GLN A 199 20.83 5.47 -6.59
CA GLN A 199 21.70 5.99 -7.64
C GLN A 199 22.86 5.05 -7.95
N MET A 200 23.47 4.38 -6.98
CA MET A 200 24.50 3.35 -7.20
C MET A 200 23.89 2.09 -7.79
N THR A 201 22.65 1.72 -7.43
CA THR A 201 21.90 0.67 -8.11
C THR A 201 21.66 1.12 -9.53
N ILE A 202 21.20 2.35 -9.79
CA ILE A 202 21.04 2.89 -11.16
C ILE A 202 22.37 3.01 -11.92
N ILE A 203 23.48 3.34 -11.25
CA ILE A 203 24.83 3.55 -11.85
C ILE A 203 25.56 2.22 -12.08
N GLU A 204 25.37 1.22 -11.21
CA GLU A 204 25.86 -0.16 -11.38
C GLU A 204 24.96 -0.94 -12.37
N GLU A 205 23.65 -0.67 -12.40
CA GLU A 205 22.70 -1.13 -13.42
C GLU A 205 23.08 -0.57 -14.80
N THR A 206 23.48 0.70 -14.89
CA THR A 206 23.89 1.33 -16.17
C THR A 206 25.30 1.00 -16.62
N LYS A 207 26.18 0.50 -15.73
CA LYS A 207 27.54 0.11 -16.14
C LYS A 207 27.73 -1.38 -16.40
N THR A 208 26.81 -2.26 -15.97
CA THR A 208 27.09 -3.72 -16.13
C THR A 208 25.95 -4.67 -16.50
N LYS A 209 24.67 -4.29 -16.68
CA LYS A 209 23.65 -5.15 -17.36
C LYS A 209 22.32 -4.39 -17.58
N SER A 210 22.19 -3.70 -18.71
CA SER A 210 20.90 -3.11 -19.12
C SER A 210 20.01 -4.17 -19.78
N ILE A 211 18.76 -4.32 -19.35
CA ILE A 211 17.75 -5.14 -20.05
C ILE A 211 17.13 -4.35 -21.22
N ASP A 212 17.08 -4.93 -22.41
CA ASP A 212 16.36 -4.37 -23.56
C ASP A 212 14.85 -4.64 -23.44
N SER A 213 14.17 -3.92 -22.54
CA SER A 213 12.72 -4.03 -22.31
C SER A 213 12.03 -2.67 -22.33
N LYS A 214 10.88 -2.59 -23.03
CA LYS A 214 9.95 -1.47 -22.97
C LYS A 214 8.94 -1.62 -21.83
N ILE A 215 8.64 -2.84 -21.40
CA ILE A 215 7.57 -3.14 -20.44
C ILE A 215 8.06 -3.12 -18.99
N ILE A 216 9.23 -3.71 -18.72
CA ILE A 216 9.77 -3.86 -17.37
C ILE A 216 11.10 -3.14 -17.18
N THR A 217 11.55 -3.05 -15.94
CA THR A 217 12.88 -2.54 -15.57
C THR A 217 13.79 -3.68 -15.13
N ILE A 218 15.10 -3.40 -14.99
CA ILE A 218 16.08 -4.39 -14.50
C ILE A 218 15.70 -4.97 -13.13
N LYS A 219 15.11 -4.17 -12.22
CA LYS A 219 14.60 -4.66 -10.92
C LYS A 219 13.53 -5.74 -11.05
N HIS A 220 12.67 -5.65 -12.07
CA HIS A 220 11.70 -6.72 -12.35
C HIS A 220 12.42 -7.96 -12.88
N ALA A 221 13.39 -7.80 -13.78
CA ALA A 221 14.17 -8.91 -14.33
C ALA A 221 14.95 -9.66 -13.24
N GLU A 222 15.55 -8.94 -12.27
CA GLU A 222 16.21 -9.53 -11.10
C GLU A 222 15.23 -10.32 -10.24
N LEU A 223 14.04 -9.77 -9.97
CA LEU A 223 13.02 -10.46 -9.20
C LEU A 223 12.51 -11.72 -9.92
N ILE A 224 12.25 -11.63 -11.23
CA ILE A 224 11.87 -12.78 -12.05
C ILE A 224 12.99 -13.84 -12.03
N SER A 225 14.24 -13.42 -12.10
CA SER A 225 15.39 -14.33 -12.02
C SER A 225 15.48 -15.05 -10.68
N LYS A 226 15.19 -14.38 -9.56
CA LYS A 226 15.04 -15.04 -8.25
C LYS A 226 13.94 -16.11 -8.28
N TRP A 227 12.84 -15.84 -8.98
CA TRP A 227 11.78 -16.82 -9.14
C TRP A 227 12.19 -18.02 -10.00
N VAL A 228 13.04 -17.84 -11.00
CA VAL A 228 13.62 -18.97 -11.76
C VAL A 228 14.43 -19.88 -10.84
N ASP A 229 15.24 -19.32 -9.93
CA ASP A 229 16.04 -20.08 -8.95
C ASP A 229 15.24 -20.54 -7.71
N ARG A 230 13.92 -20.27 -7.66
CA ARG A 230 13.04 -20.54 -6.51
C ARG A 230 13.53 -19.92 -5.18
N LEU A 231 14.17 -18.75 -5.26
CA LEU A 231 14.68 -17.98 -4.12
C LEU A 231 13.61 -17.06 -3.52
N GLU A 232 13.74 -16.75 -2.23
CA GLU A 232 12.96 -15.71 -1.57
C GLU A 232 13.49 -14.30 -1.93
N ILE A 233 12.69 -13.26 -1.69
CA ILE A 233 13.07 -11.87 -2.03
C ILE A 233 14.35 -11.46 -1.28
N SER A 234 14.50 -11.88 -0.01
CA SER A 234 15.66 -11.59 0.84
C SER A 234 16.92 -12.37 0.47
N ASP A 235 16.79 -13.43 -0.32
CA ASP A 235 17.92 -14.27 -0.67
C ASP A 235 18.85 -13.56 -1.67
N LYS A 236 20.16 -13.80 -1.47
CA LYS A 236 21.19 -13.37 -2.43
C LYS A 236 21.14 -14.27 -3.66
N MET A 237 21.11 -13.66 -4.84
CA MET A 237 21.22 -14.41 -6.10
C MET A 237 22.60 -15.06 -6.21
N LYS A 238 22.60 -16.35 -6.57
CA LYS A 238 23.84 -17.11 -6.82
C LYS A 238 24.24 -17.10 -8.29
N ASN A 239 23.26 -17.00 -9.19
CA ASN A 239 23.45 -16.96 -10.63
C ASN A 239 22.96 -15.61 -11.18
N SER A 240 23.64 -15.08 -12.18
CA SER A 240 23.09 -14.01 -13.01
C SER A 240 22.50 -14.61 -14.29
N TYR A 241 21.39 -14.02 -14.75
CA TYR A 241 20.71 -14.41 -15.97
C TYR A 241 20.80 -13.27 -16.98
N GLU A 242 21.20 -13.59 -18.21
CA GLU A 242 21.09 -12.69 -19.35
C GLU A 242 19.68 -12.80 -19.94
N PHE A 243 18.99 -11.66 -20.09
CA PHE A 243 17.67 -11.58 -20.74
C PHE A 243 17.86 -11.20 -22.21
N LYS A 244 17.97 -12.20 -23.07
CA LYS A 244 18.11 -11.99 -24.50
C LYS A 244 16.73 -11.78 -25.14
N LEU A 245 16.41 -10.55 -25.54
CA LEU A 245 15.17 -10.25 -26.25
C LEU A 245 15.15 -10.98 -27.60
N ILE A 246 14.23 -11.92 -27.77
CA ILE A 246 14.06 -12.67 -29.02
C ILE A 246 12.86 -12.17 -29.84
N LEU A 247 11.84 -11.62 -29.19
CA LEU A 247 10.65 -11.10 -29.86
C LEU A 247 10.13 -9.86 -29.13
N ARG A 248 9.70 -8.84 -29.88
CA ARG A 248 8.97 -7.67 -29.39
C ARG A 248 7.84 -7.31 -30.34
N GLY A 249 6.62 -7.13 -29.84
CA GLY A 249 5.43 -6.84 -30.65
C GLY A 249 5.57 -5.62 -31.54
N SER A 250 6.00 -4.48 -30.99
CA SER A 250 6.24 -3.27 -31.79
C SER A 250 7.37 -3.37 -32.83
N ARG A 251 8.24 -4.39 -32.75
CA ARG A 251 9.35 -4.63 -33.69
C ARG A 251 9.01 -5.70 -34.72
N ASP A 252 8.46 -6.82 -34.27
CA ASP A 252 8.32 -8.06 -35.05
C ASP A 252 6.86 -8.34 -35.46
N GLY A 253 5.89 -7.72 -34.79
CA GLY A 253 4.45 -7.89 -35.00
C GLY A 253 3.75 -8.65 -33.88
N PHE A 254 2.43 -8.49 -33.81
CA PHE A 254 1.56 -9.05 -32.77
C PHE A 254 0.77 -10.30 -33.22
N SER A 255 1.30 -11.07 -34.16
CA SER A 255 0.62 -12.27 -34.64
C SER A 255 1.11 -13.54 -33.93
N PRO A 256 0.20 -14.47 -33.57
CA PRO A 256 0.54 -15.82 -33.12
C PRO A 256 1.51 -16.56 -34.03
N ASN A 257 1.36 -16.40 -35.35
CA ASN A 257 2.28 -16.97 -36.33
C ASN A 257 3.72 -16.48 -36.12
N LYS A 258 3.90 -15.20 -35.78
CA LYS A 258 5.24 -14.64 -35.53
C LYS A 258 5.86 -15.17 -34.25
N PHE A 259 5.03 -15.39 -33.23
CA PHE A 259 5.46 -16.10 -32.02
C PHE A 259 6.01 -17.48 -32.35
N HIS A 260 5.25 -18.31 -33.07
CA HIS A 260 5.71 -19.66 -33.43
C HIS A 260 6.94 -19.64 -34.35
N GLU A 261 7.02 -18.71 -35.30
CA GLU A 261 8.20 -18.55 -36.17
C GLU A 261 9.50 -18.32 -35.36
N ILE A 262 9.44 -17.53 -34.30
CA ILE A 262 10.63 -17.09 -33.54
C ILE A 262 10.88 -17.97 -32.30
N CYS A 263 9.83 -18.37 -31.60
CA CYS A 263 9.89 -18.94 -30.26
C CYS A 263 9.77 -20.46 -30.23
N ASP A 264 9.25 -21.11 -31.29
CA ASP A 264 9.26 -22.57 -31.36
C ASP A 264 10.71 -23.08 -31.28
N ASN A 265 10.88 -24.21 -30.60
CA ASN A 265 12.18 -24.81 -30.28
C ASN A 265 13.07 -23.99 -29.32
N LYS A 266 12.57 -22.88 -28.76
CA LYS A 266 13.26 -22.15 -27.68
C LYS A 266 12.84 -22.70 -26.32
N THR A 267 13.81 -22.81 -25.42
CA THR A 267 13.63 -23.15 -24.00
C THR A 267 14.00 -21.97 -23.13
N HIS A 268 13.62 -22.02 -21.85
CA HIS A 268 13.93 -20.98 -20.86
C HIS A 268 13.50 -19.60 -21.37
N THR A 269 12.20 -19.45 -21.63
CA THR A 269 11.63 -18.21 -22.17
C THR A 269 10.74 -17.54 -21.15
N ILE A 270 10.74 -16.21 -21.15
CA ILE A 270 9.85 -15.38 -20.34
C ILE A 270 9.02 -14.54 -21.30
N THR A 271 7.71 -14.69 -21.21
CA THR A 271 6.72 -13.83 -21.86
C THR A 271 6.35 -12.70 -20.90
N ILE A 272 6.39 -11.46 -21.40
CA ILE A 272 6.01 -10.25 -20.67
C ILE A 272 5.07 -9.44 -21.55
N THR A 273 3.93 -9.05 -21.00
CA THR A 273 2.85 -8.40 -21.74
C THR A 273 2.33 -7.21 -20.96
N LYS A 274 2.16 -6.07 -21.63
CA LYS A 274 1.44 -4.90 -21.11
C LYS A 274 0.00 -4.95 -21.62
N VAL A 275 -0.95 -4.93 -20.70
CA VAL A 275 -2.38 -4.92 -21.03
C VAL A 275 -2.76 -3.56 -21.63
N LYS A 276 -3.59 -3.58 -22.67
CA LYS A 276 -4.06 -2.36 -23.34
C LYS A 276 -4.97 -1.55 -22.41
N ASP A 277 -4.83 -0.23 -22.46
CA ASP A 277 -5.58 0.73 -21.66
C ASP A 277 -5.41 0.56 -20.14
N SER A 278 -4.31 -0.07 -19.70
CA SER A 278 -3.94 -0.16 -18.29
C SER A 278 -2.41 -0.17 -18.10
N ASP A 279 -1.97 -0.03 -16.85
CA ASP A 279 -0.57 -0.22 -16.46
C ASP A 279 -0.26 -1.68 -16.06
N GLU A 280 -1.25 -2.57 -16.13
CA GLU A 280 -1.12 -3.97 -15.71
C GLU A 280 -0.10 -4.71 -16.60
N ILE A 281 0.84 -5.39 -15.95
CA ILE A 281 1.84 -6.22 -16.62
C ILE A 281 1.59 -7.67 -16.22
N LEU A 282 1.45 -8.53 -17.22
CA LEU A 282 1.26 -9.97 -17.07
C LEU A 282 2.45 -10.71 -17.68
N GLY A 283 2.75 -11.89 -17.16
CA GLY A 283 3.84 -12.68 -17.72
C GLY A 283 3.87 -14.12 -17.27
N GLY A 284 4.73 -14.89 -17.93
CA GLY A 284 4.93 -16.30 -17.63
C GLY A 284 6.31 -16.79 -18.07
N TYR A 285 6.88 -17.70 -17.29
CA TYR A 285 8.16 -18.34 -17.56
C TYR A 285 7.95 -19.78 -17.99
N ASN A 286 8.39 -20.12 -19.20
CA ASN A 286 8.41 -21.48 -19.71
C ASN A 286 9.86 -22.03 -19.71
N PRO A 287 10.21 -22.97 -18.81
CA PRO A 287 11.55 -23.58 -18.77
C PRO A 287 11.82 -24.54 -19.94
N ILE A 288 10.76 -25.12 -20.52
CA ILE A 288 10.85 -26.16 -21.54
C ILE A 288 10.59 -25.58 -22.93
N VAL A 289 10.56 -26.46 -23.93
CA VAL A 289 10.48 -26.07 -25.34
C VAL A 289 9.06 -25.66 -25.73
N TRP A 290 8.92 -24.53 -26.43
CA TRP A 290 7.70 -24.22 -27.20
C TRP A 290 7.65 -25.05 -28.48
N ASN A 291 6.46 -25.50 -28.86
CA ASN A 291 6.27 -26.16 -30.14
C ASN A 291 4.84 -25.91 -30.66
N SER A 292 4.64 -26.24 -31.94
CA SER A 292 3.35 -26.12 -32.61
C SER A 292 2.47 -27.37 -32.52
N ASN A 293 2.89 -28.42 -31.80
CA ASN A 293 2.09 -29.63 -31.67
C ASN A 293 0.95 -29.40 -30.67
N TYR A 294 -0.24 -29.89 -30.98
CA TYR A 294 -1.38 -29.82 -30.07
C TYR A 294 -1.13 -30.72 -28.85
N GLY A 295 -1.01 -30.12 -27.67
CA GLY A 295 -0.90 -30.90 -26.42
C GLY A 295 -0.27 -30.14 -25.26
N TYR A 296 -0.32 -30.77 -24.08
CA TYR A 296 0.34 -30.26 -22.89
C TYR A 296 1.75 -30.82 -22.74
N ASN A 297 2.64 -29.99 -22.21
CA ASN A 297 3.95 -30.41 -21.78
C ASN A 297 4.08 -30.33 -20.25
N ILE A 298 4.79 -31.32 -19.71
CA ILE A 298 4.96 -31.51 -18.27
C ILE A 298 6.10 -30.64 -17.75
N THR A 299 5.83 -29.80 -16.74
CA THR A 299 6.87 -29.11 -15.96
C THR A 299 6.33 -28.57 -14.64
N ASN A 300 7.15 -28.58 -13.59
CA ASN A 300 6.85 -27.95 -12.30
C ASN A 300 7.61 -26.63 -12.09
N ASP A 301 8.55 -26.30 -12.99
CA ASP A 301 9.41 -25.11 -12.87
C ASP A 301 8.81 -23.86 -13.53
N SER A 302 7.72 -24.02 -14.29
CA SER A 302 6.96 -22.91 -14.85
C SER A 302 6.30 -22.06 -13.76
N PHE A 303 6.07 -20.79 -14.08
CA PHE A 303 5.30 -19.87 -13.24
C PHE A 303 4.69 -18.75 -14.08
N ILE A 304 3.58 -18.21 -13.61
CA ILE A 304 2.95 -17.01 -14.16
C ILE A 304 2.91 -15.92 -13.09
N PHE A 305 2.88 -14.67 -13.51
CA PHE A 305 2.95 -13.54 -12.60
C PHE A 305 2.24 -12.30 -13.12
N SER A 306 2.00 -11.36 -12.22
CA SER A 306 1.58 -10.01 -12.56
C SER A 306 2.26 -8.94 -11.71
N PHE A 307 2.39 -7.76 -12.30
CA PHE A 307 2.80 -6.52 -11.64
C PHE A 307 1.75 -5.44 -11.90
N LYS A 308 1.55 -4.55 -10.93
CA LYS A 308 0.58 -3.45 -11.06
C LYS A 308 0.98 -2.39 -12.10
N ASN A 309 2.28 -2.13 -12.23
CA ASN A 309 2.85 -1.16 -13.17
C ASN A 309 4.36 -1.33 -13.33
N LYS A 310 4.94 -0.62 -14.30
CA LYS A 310 6.39 -0.61 -14.59
C LYS A 310 7.25 0.07 -13.50
N HIS A 311 6.66 0.87 -12.62
CA HIS A 311 7.41 1.70 -11.67
C HIS A 311 7.72 0.99 -10.34
N SER A 312 7.00 -0.09 -10.02
CA SER A 312 7.09 -0.74 -8.72
C SER A 312 7.09 -2.26 -8.84
N ILE A 313 8.03 -2.90 -8.15
CA ILE A 313 8.03 -4.35 -7.94
C ILE A 313 7.15 -4.77 -6.75
N LYS A 314 6.54 -3.84 -6.00
CA LYS A 314 5.66 -4.16 -4.86
C LYS A 314 4.27 -4.57 -5.35
N GLY A 315 3.59 -5.41 -4.58
CA GLY A 315 2.23 -5.85 -4.89
C GLY A 315 2.14 -6.81 -6.09
N TYR A 316 3.22 -7.51 -6.39
CA TYR A 316 3.25 -8.55 -7.43
C TYR A 316 2.44 -9.78 -7.02
N ILE A 317 1.96 -10.53 -8.01
CA ILE A 317 1.44 -11.88 -7.81
C ILE A 317 2.40 -12.84 -8.49
N LEU A 318 2.89 -13.83 -7.74
CA LEU A 318 3.62 -14.98 -8.29
C LEU A 318 2.77 -16.23 -8.11
N SER A 319 2.48 -16.90 -9.21
CA SER A 319 1.67 -18.11 -9.25
C SER A 319 2.48 -19.26 -9.82
N ARG A 320 2.72 -20.28 -9.01
CA ARG A 320 3.43 -21.50 -9.42
C ARG A 320 2.45 -22.53 -9.96
N VAL A 321 2.97 -23.47 -10.74
CA VAL A 321 2.23 -24.64 -11.20
C VAL A 321 1.58 -25.38 -10.02
N LYS A 322 0.32 -25.73 -10.21
CA LYS A 322 -0.49 -26.60 -9.34
C LYS A 322 -0.57 -28.02 -9.90
N ASN A 323 -0.72 -28.16 -11.22
CA ASN A 323 -0.69 -29.44 -11.92
C ASN A 323 0.39 -29.43 -13.01
N GLU A 324 1.45 -30.22 -12.82
CA GLU A 324 2.60 -30.24 -13.73
C GLU A 324 2.28 -30.84 -15.09
N GLU A 325 1.31 -31.76 -15.20
CA GLU A 325 0.94 -32.40 -16.46
C GLU A 325 0.32 -31.43 -17.47
N ASN A 326 -0.17 -30.28 -17.00
CA ASN A 326 -0.87 -29.29 -17.80
C ASN A 326 -0.21 -27.89 -17.74
N ALA A 327 1.06 -27.80 -17.33
CA ALA A 327 1.69 -26.52 -17.05
C ALA A 327 1.85 -25.61 -18.30
N ILE A 328 2.20 -26.19 -19.45
CA ILE A 328 2.40 -25.49 -20.72
C ILE A 328 1.54 -26.15 -21.78
N PHE A 329 0.74 -25.36 -22.48
CA PHE A 329 -0.07 -25.85 -23.60
C PHE A 329 0.53 -25.35 -24.92
N ASN A 330 0.73 -26.28 -25.85
CA ASN A 330 1.21 -25.99 -27.19
C ASN A 330 0.06 -26.15 -28.17
N ASN A 331 -0.06 -25.20 -29.08
CA ASN A 331 -1.04 -25.24 -30.16
C ASN A 331 -0.58 -24.34 -31.31
N GLY A 332 -0.12 -24.92 -32.41
CA GLY A 332 0.31 -24.17 -33.61
C GLY A 332 -0.83 -23.60 -34.46
N ALA A 333 -2.07 -23.60 -33.96
CA ALA A 333 -3.16 -22.95 -34.67
C ALA A 333 -2.93 -21.43 -34.70
N SER A 334 -3.28 -20.80 -35.83
CA SER A 334 -2.86 -19.42 -36.17
C SER A 334 -3.36 -18.30 -35.25
N TYR A 335 -4.09 -18.64 -34.19
CA TYR A 335 -4.68 -17.72 -33.23
C TYR A 335 -4.11 -17.86 -31.81
N TYR A 336 -3.27 -18.86 -31.51
CA TYR A 336 -2.68 -19.05 -30.17
C TYR A 336 -1.20 -18.66 -30.12
N GLY A 337 -0.85 -17.78 -29.18
CA GLY A 337 0.53 -17.48 -28.82
C GLY A 337 1.00 -18.27 -27.59
N PRO A 338 1.83 -17.67 -26.73
CA PRO A 338 2.24 -18.28 -25.46
C PRO A 338 1.02 -18.67 -24.61
N THR A 339 0.97 -19.94 -24.19
CA THR A 339 -0.15 -20.47 -23.40
C THR A 339 0.37 -21.25 -22.19
N PHE A 340 0.03 -20.77 -21.00
CA PHE A 340 0.34 -21.37 -19.71
C PHE A 340 -0.95 -21.95 -19.11
N GLY A 341 -0.93 -23.23 -18.75
CA GLY A 341 -2.12 -23.89 -18.21
C GLY A 341 -3.21 -24.10 -19.26
N PHE A 342 -4.47 -24.09 -18.82
CA PHE A 342 -5.63 -24.06 -19.70
C PHE A 342 -6.18 -22.64 -19.75
N GLY A 343 -5.33 -21.77 -20.27
CA GLY A 343 -5.56 -20.35 -20.30
C GLY A 343 -5.42 -19.66 -18.93
N ASP A 344 -4.65 -20.25 -18.00
CA ASP A 344 -4.28 -19.59 -16.73
C ASP A 344 -3.55 -18.25 -17.02
N PHE A 345 -2.75 -18.25 -18.08
CA PHE A 345 -2.33 -17.05 -18.81
C PHE A 345 -2.11 -17.43 -20.27
N PHE A 346 -2.84 -16.81 -21.20
CA PHE A 346 -2.59 -17.04 -22.62
C PHE A 346 -2.83 -15.80 -23.47
N LEU A 347 -2.06 -15.71 -24.55
CA LEU A 347 -2.22 -14.68 -25.56
C LEU A 347 -2.88 -15.30 -26.79
N CYS A 348 -4.05 -14.79 -27.17
CA CYS A 348 -4.83 -15.29 -28.30
C CYS A 348 -5.52 -14.16 -29.05
N GLY A 349 -5.72 -14.35 -30.36
CA GLY A 349 -6.36 -13.38 -31.23
C GLY A 349 -5.45 -12.94 -32.37
N ASN A 350 -6.05 -12.30 -33.37
CA ASN A 350 -5.34 -11.87 -34.59
C ASN A 350 -4.97 -10.38 -34.55
N ASP A 351 -5.63 -9.60 -33.69
CA ASP A 351 -5.47 -8.15 -33.60
C ASP A 351 -4.89 -7.75 -32.25
N CYS A 352 -3.57 -7.86 -32.10
CA CYS A 352 -2.87 -7.57 -30.84
C CYS A 352 -3.35 -8.45 -29.67
N TYR A 353 -3.55 -9.73 -29.97
CA TYR A 353 -4.05 -10.73 -29.01
C TYR A 353 -5.30 -10.25 -28.25
N ASP A 354 -6.31 -9.78 -28.97
CA ASP A 354 -7.55 -9.18 -28.48
C ASP A 354 -8.49 -10.11 -27.70
N VAL A 355 -8.23 -11.43 -27.74
CA VAL A 355 -9.01 -12.48 -27.07
C VAL A 355 -8.15 -13.19 -26.02
N SER A 356 -7.20 -12.47 -25.41
CA SER A 356 -6.35 -13.00 -24.35
C SER A 356 -7.12 -13.07 -23.04
N TYR A 357 -6.80 -14.05 -22.20
CA TYR A 357 -7.50 -14.26 -20.93
C TYR A 357 -6.59 -14.90 -19.87
N CYS A 358 -6.99 -14.77 -18.60
CA CYS A 358 -6.31 -15.37 -17.45
C CYS A 358 -7.31 -16.13 -16.58
N SER A 359 -7.16 -17.45 -16.51
CA SER A 359 -7.94 -18.35 -15.66
C SER A 359 -7.16 -18.74 -14.40
N ASN A 360 -7.77 -19.55 -13.53
CA ASN A 360 -7.07 -20.17 -12.40
C ASN A 360 -7.46 -21.65 -12.28
N ILE A 361 -6.78 -22.51 -13.04
CA ILE A 361 -7.09 -23.94 -13.11
C ILE A 361 -5.84 -24.75 -12.72
N TYR A 362 -4.74 -24.55 -13.45
CA TYR A 362 -3.50 -25.34 -13.31
C TYR A 362 -2.35 -24.57 -12.65
N TYR A 363 -2.56 -23.30 -12.29
CA TYR A 363 -1.65 -22.51 -11.46
C TYR A 363 -2.31 -22.13 -10.12
N LYS A 364 -1.50 -21.92 -9.08
CA LYS A 364 -1.97 -21.81 -7.67
C LYS A 364 -2.79 -20.56 -7.35
N LYS A 365 -2.56 -19.45 -8.07
CA LYS A 365 -3.17 -18.14 -7.83
C LYS A 365 -3.62 -17.51 -9.15
N SER A 366 -4.74 -16.79 -9.14
CA SER A 366 -5.11 -15.92 -10.27
C SER A 366 -4.12 -14.76 -10.31
N ILE A 367 -3.61 -14.44 -11.49
CA ILE A 367 -2.70 -13.29 -11.68
C ILE A 367 -3.46 -12.01 -12.05
N ARG A 368 -4.76 -12.10 -12.31
CA ARG A 368 -5.61 -11.00 -12.71
C ARG A 368 -6.92 -11.03 -11.94
N GLU A 369 -7.40 -9.85 -11.50
CA GLU A 369 -8.67 -9.72 -10.78
C GLU A 369 -9.87 -9.78 -11.74
N SER A 370 -9.70 -9.21 -12.95
CA SER A 370 -10.74 -9.22 -13.98
C SER A 370 -10.80 -10.57 -14.69
N SER A 371 -12.02 -11.09 -14.85
CA SER A 371 -12.34 -12.25 -15.66
C SER A 371 -12.78 -11.88 -17.08
N ASN A 372 -12.40 -10.71 -17.59
CA ASN A 372 -12.73 -10.29 -18.95
C ASN A 372 -11.54 -10.53 -19.87
N ASP A 373 -11.82 -10.73 -21.16
CA ASP A 373 -10.81 -10.76 -22.20
C ASP A 373 -10.04 -9.43 -22.24
N PHE A 374 -8.81 -9.47 -22.74
CA PHE A 374 -7.96 -8.29 -22.88
C PHE A 374 -7.18 -8.30 -24.18
N SER A 375 -6.83 -7.10 -24.63
CA SER A 375 -5.88 -6.87 -25.72
C SER A 375 -4.53 -6.42 -25.18
N VAL A 376 -3.51 -6.50 -26.02
CA VAL A 376 -2.12 -6.20 -25.68
C VAL A 376 -1.67 -4.87 -26.28
N ASP A 377 -1.04 -4.02 -25.47
CA ASP A 377 -0.38 -2.77 -25.91
C ASP A 377 1.05 -3.04 -26.41
N GLU A 378 1.78 -3.89 -25.69
CA GLU A 378 3.12 -4.36 -26.04
C GLU A 378 3.35 -5.77 -25.47
N TYR A 379 4.09 -6.61 -26.18
CA TYR A 379 4.59 -7.86 -25.61
C TYR A 379 6.04 -8.10 -25.99
N GLU A 380 6.78 -8.71 -25.08
CA GLU A 380 8.19 -9.03 -25.22
C GLU A 380 8.43 -10.47 -24.77
N ILE A 381 9.24 -11.20 -25.53
CA ILE A 381 9.68 -12.55 -25.15
C ILE A 381 11.19 -12.54 -25.07
N PHE A 382 11.69 -12.94 -23.91
CA PHE A 382 13.11 -13.07 -23.62
C PHE A 382 13.47 -14.55 -23.54
N GLN A 383 14.60 -14.93 -24.09
CA GLN A 383 15.27 -16.17 -23.74
C GLN A 383 16.27 -15.88 -22.63
N ILE A 384 16.17 -16.59 -21.50
CA ILE A 384 17.11 -16.43 -20.39
C ILE A 384 18.24 -17.44 -20.50
N MET A 385 19.46 -16.97 -20.28
CA MET A 385 20.67 -17.78 -20.28
C MET A 385 21.39 -17.52 -18.95
N LYS A 386 21.90 -18.57 -18.31
CA LYS A 386 22.81 -18.38 -17.17
C LYS A 386 24.12 -17.82 -17.72
N ASP A 387 24.59 -16.72 -17.14
CA ASP A 387 25.91 -16.15 -17.45
C ASP A 387 27.06 -17.04 -16.97
#